data_AF-B4LXK6-F1
#
_entry.id   AF-B4LXK6-F1
#
_cell.length_a   1.000
_cell.length_b   1.000
_cell.length_c   1.000
_cell.angle_alpha   90.00
_cell.angle_beta   90.00
_cell.angle_gamma   90.00
#
_symmetry.space_group_name_H-M   'P 1'
#
loop_
_entity.id
_entity.type
_entity.pdbx_description
1 polymer ?
#
loop_
_entity_poly.entity_id
_entity_poly.type
_entity_poly.pdbx_seq_one_letter_code
_entity_poly.pdbx_strand_id
1 'polypeptide(L)'
;MAYQNVQWRQATYYPLYAMPLQNNSSRNPTMGWCAYGNWNSSQSVQYTQGVQTTNLNLAAQISGLECQLISQLDARGKQAIQLKTVLQRETDLLEENKKLLTENTRLTNSLKAAKDELSDFKSQLKRESNVKAEQAIQLKIVLQNEEHLVNANQKLIAANALLTNSLNAIKDDIADSVNAKLKCSKLEDELAKLKCQLEHRDAHVNALTAVNEMLLNGNEKRDETIAKYKRKLQRYMNPSSSSDCESLLENSSLVQVSCNTPSPRRIGCKALQAPSSLGADNSIGPWICLSCGSSTSPINFSSYAEFRRHLTESHTEPIDPALCELCGWRSDSDQELHFHMFKKHQIESLFYTFSKSAILDK
;
A
#
# COMPACT_ATOMS: atom_id res chain seq x y z
N MET A 1 11.78 32.29 -24.78
CA MET A 1 12.28 33.64 -24.44
C MET A 1 13.74 33.50 -24.04
N ALA A 2 14.65 33.97 -24.90
CA ALA A 2 16.09 33.80 -24.78
C ALA A 2 16.68 34.84 -23.81
N TYR A 3 17.37 34.41 -22.77
CA TYR A 3 18.11 35.30 -21.87
C TYR A 3 19.55 35.46 -22.36
N GLN A 4 19.90 36.71 -22.66
CA GLN A 4 21.23 37.15 -23.06
C GLN A 4 22.23 37.01 -21.91
N ASN A 5 23.38 36.45 -22.25
CA ASN A 5 24.51 36.20 -21.37
C ASN A 5 25.41 37.45 -21.39
N VAL A 6 25.41 38.24 -20.31
CA VAL A 6 26.25 39.45 -20.18
C VAL A 6 27.51 39.07 -19.41
N GLN A 7 28.60 38.84 -20.15
CA GLN A 7 29.95 38.70 -19.60
C GLN A 7 30.50 40.07 -19.19
N TRP A 8 30.70 40.27 -17.89
CA TRP A 8 31.49 41.39 -17.37
C TRP A 8 32.98 41.05 -17.49
N ARG A 9 33.70 41.79 -18.35
CA ARG A 9 35.16 41.74 -18.44
C ARG A 9 35.78 42.35 -17.18
N GLN A 10 36.60 41.57 -16.50
CA GLN A 10 37.45 42.03 -15.40
C GLN A 10 38.54 42.96 -15.96
N ALA A 11 38.58 44.19 -15.45
CA ALA A 11 39.68 45.12 -15.69
C ALA A 11 40.86 44.73 -14.80
N THR A 12 41.95 44.28 -15.42
CA THR A 12 43.22 44.01 -14.77
C THR A 12 43.92 45.34 -14.46
N TYR A 13 43.92 45.73 -13.19
CA TYR A 13 44.71 46.84 -12.67
C TYR A 13 46.19 46.41 -12.59
N TYR A 14 47.05 47.10 -13.32
CA TYR A 14 48.51 46.98 -13.23
C TYR A 14 49.01 47.57 -11.90
N PRO A 15 49.83 46.84 -11.11
CA PRO A 15 50.60 47.46 -10.04
C PRO A 15 51.85 48.12 -10.65
N LEU A 16 51.93 49.45 -10.55
CA LEU A 16 53.14 50.22 -10.77
C LEU A 16 54.21 49.77 -9.76
N TYR A 17 55.26 49.15 -10.27
CA TYR A 17 56.44 48.76 -9.51
C TYR A 17 57.13 50.00 -8.93
N ALA A 18 57.28 50.03 -7.61
CA ALA A 18 58.07 51.00 -6.88
C ALA A 18 59.57 50.84 -7.19
N MET A 19 60.23 51.94 -7.51
CA MET A 19 61.69 51.99 -7.67
C MET A 19 62.39 51.96 -6.30
N PRO A 20 63.47 51.18 -6.14
CA PRO A 20 64.31 51.23 -4.95
C PRO A 20 65.28 52.41 -5.03
N LEU A 21 65.15 53.37 -4.10
CA LEU A 21 66.18 54.36 -3.84
C LEU A 21 67.39 53.65 -3.21
N GLN A 22 68.46 53.53 -3.98
CA GLN A 22 69.76 53.05 -3.51
C GLN A 22 70.34 54.00 -2.47
N ASN A 23 70.56 53.43 -1.29
CA ASN A 23 71.25 54.03 -0.16
C ASN A 23 72.77 54.04 -0.46
N ASN A 24 73.30 55.17 -0.94
CA ASN A 24 74.74 55.34 -1.12
C ASN A 24 75.38 55.82 0.19
N SER A 25 75.77 54.83 1.01
CA SER A 25 76.85 55.00 1.99
C SER A 25 78.19 54.83 1.29
N SER A 26 79.03 55.87 1.31
CA SER A 26 80.46 55.78 1.65
C SER A 26 81.25 56.98 1.10
N ARG A 27 82.08 57.53 1.99
CA ARG A 27 83.44 58.08 1.79
C ARG A 27 83.63 59.40 2.53
N ASN A 28 84.07 59.27 3.77
CA ASN A 28 85.11 60.16 4.30
C ASN A 28 86.32 60.17 3.34
N PRO A 29 86.98 61.33 3.22
CA PRO A 29 88.42 61.30 3.41
C PRO A 29 88.86 62.31 4.48
N THR A 30 89.67 61.77 5.37
CA THR A 30 90.56 62.42 6.31
C THR A 30 91.70 63.14 5.55
N MET A 31 92.28 64.15 6.21
CA MET A 31 93.59 64.79 6.01
C MET A 31 93.71 66.01 5.08
N GLY A 32 94.43 67.02 5.59
CA GLY A 32 95.00 68.11 4.80
C GLY A 32 95.38 69.35 5.59
N TRP A 33 96.22 69.23 6.64
CA TRP A 33 96.96 70.37 7.20
C TRP A 33 98.07 70.78 6.23
N CYS A 34 98.15 72.07 5.86
CA CYS A 34 99.33 72.80 5.36
C CYS A 34 99.03 74.30 5.55
N ALA A 35 99.66 75.01 6.50
CA ALA A 35 101.01 75.58 6.45
C ALA A 35 101.05 77.02 5.91
N TYR A 36 101.31 77.94 6.86
CA TYR A 36 102.08 79.20 6.76
C TYR A 36 102.14 79.96 5.43
N GLY A 37 101.63 81.20 5.48
CA GLY A 37 101.99 82.30 4.57
C GLY A 37 102.10 83.60 5.35
N ASN A 38 103.28 83.84 5.92
CA ASN A 38 103.66 85.04 6.65
C ASN A 38 103.94 86.17 5.64
N TRP A 39 103.18 87.28 5.67
CA TRP A 39 103.52 88.53 4.99
C TRP A 39 103.55 89.66 6.01
N ASN A 40 104.78 89.95 6.42
CA ASN A 40 105.17 91.15 7.13
C ASN A 40 105.39 92.24 6.07
N SER A 41 104.71 93.38 6.16
CA SER A 41 105.24 94.64 5.62
C SER A 41 104.58 95.83 6.28
N SER A 42 105.37 96.43 7.16
CA SER A 42 105.24 97.76 7.75
C SER A 42 104.87 98.83 6.72
N GLN A 43 103.95 99.74 7.08
CA GLN A 43 104.15 101.19 6.88
C GLN A 43 103.03 102.03 7.53
N SER A 44 103.46 103.23 7.95
CA SER A 44 102.70 104.43 8.29
C SER A 44 101.90 104.48 9.59
N VAL A 45 102.66 104.74 10.66
CA VAL A 45 102.26 105.60 11.78
C VAL A 45 102.02 107.01 11.24
N GLN A 46 100.77 107.50 11.32
CA GLN A 46 100.33 108.89 11.54
C GLN A 46 98.88 109.08 11.05
N TYR A 47 97.93 108.30 11.61
CA TYR A 47 96.49 108.60 11.55
C TYR A 47 95.77 107.98 12.78
N THR A 48 96.43 108.03 13.94
CA THR A 48 96.10 107.23 15.13
C THR A 48 94.93 107.74 15.98
N GLN A 49 94.23 108.81 15.59
CA GLN A 49 92.99 109.24 16.27
C GLN A 49 91.72 109.09 15.43
N GLY A 50 91.83 108.98 14.10
CA GLY A 50 90.69 108.68 13.21
C GLY A 50 90.45 107.18 12.97
N VAL A 51 91.51 106.36 13.01
CA VAL A 51 91.42 104.91 12.73
C VAL A 51 90.91 104.11 13.94
N GLN A 52 91.15 104.58 15.17
CA GLN A 52 90.59 103.96 16.38
C GLN A 52 89.08 104.15 16.47
N THR A 53 88.57 105.32 16.08
CA THR A 53 87.12 105.59 16.08
C THR A 53 86.41 104.85 14.96
N THR A 54 87.00 104.71 13.76
CA THR A 54 86.44 103.88 12.68
C THR A 54 86.49 102.40 13.00
N ASN A 55 87.56 101.88 13.62
CA ASN A 55 87.63 100.48 14.06
C ASN A 55 86.62 100.15 15.16
N LEU A 56 86.40 101.06 16.12
CA LEU A 56 85.36 100.89 17.13
C LEU A 56 83.95 100.93 16.51
N ASN A 57 83.73 101.77 15.50
CA ASN A 57 82.45 101.85 14.79
C ASN A 57 82.19 100.60 13.92
N LEU A 58 83.23 100.07 13.25
CA LEU A 58 83.18 98.80 12.52
C LEU A 58 82.95 97.61 13.46
N ALA A 59 83.63 97.55 14.60
CA ALA A 59 83.41 96.51 15.60
C ALA A 59 81.98 96.55 16.17
N ALA A 60 81.44 97.74 16.41
CA ALA A 60 80.04 97.92 16.82
C ALA A 60 79.05 97.49 15.72
N GLN A 61 79.33 97.80 14.45
CA GLN A 61 78.52 97.34 13.31
C GLN A 61 78.56 95.81 13.15
N ILE A 62 79.75 95.19 13.26
CA ILE A 62 79.92 93.74 13.19
C ILE A 62 79.15 93.07 14.34
N SER A 63 79.33 93.56 15.58
CA SER A 63 78.60 93.03 16.74
C SER A 63 77.08 93.17 16.58
N GLY A 64 76.61 94.28 16.03
CA GLY A 64 75.20 94.49 15.70
C GLY A 64 74.67 93.49 14.65
N LEU A 65 75.44 93.24 13.59
CA LEU A 65 75.11 92.24 12.56
C LEU A 65 75.14 90.81 13.11
N GLU A 66 76.09 90.48 13.96
CA GLU A 66 76.16 89.18 14.65
C GLU A 66 74.93 88.96 15.53
N CYS A 67 74.53 89.96 16.32
CA CYS A 67 73.32 89.89 17.13
C CYS A 67 72.05 89.72 16.26
N GLN A 68 71.96 90.47 15.16
CA GLN A 68 70.87 90.29 14.19
C GLN A 68 70.86 88.88 13.60
N LEU A 69 72.00 88.35 13.18
CA LEU A 69 72.13 87.02 12.61
C LEU A 69 71.74 85.93 13.62
N ILE A 70 72.21 86.02 14.87
CA ILE A 70 71.85 85.08 15.94
C ILE A 70 70.34 85.14 16.21
N SER A 71 69.75 86.34 16.29
CA SER A 71 68.30 86.47 16.50
C SER A 71 67.50 85.88 15.33
N GLN A 72 67.98 86.03 14.10
CA GLN A 72 67.36 85.42 12.92
C GLN A 72 67.50 83.90 12.91
N LEU A 73 68.67 83.38 13.30
CA LEU A 73 68.91 81.94 13.41
C LEU A 73 68.02 81.31 14.49
N ASP A 74 67.87 81.96 15.65
CA ASP A 74 66.96 81.51 16.71
C ASP A 74 65.49 81.55 16.25
N ALA A 75 65.05 82.63 15.59
CA ALA A 75 63.71 82.73 15.03
C ALA A 75 63.44 81.64 13.98
N ARG A 76 64.40 81.36 13.08
CA ARG A 76 64.31 80.26 12.12
C ARG A 76 64.32 78.89 12.79
N GLY A 77 65.11 78.70 13.85
CA GLY A 77 65.12 77.49 14.65
C GLY A 77 63.76 77.21 15.28
N LYS A 78 63.14 78.24 15.89
CA LYS A 78 61.77 78.17 16.43
C LYS A 78 60.74 77.86 15.36
N GLN A 79 60.81 78.52 14.20
CA GLN A 79 59.93 78.22 13.06
C GLN A 79 60.11 76.78 12.57
N ALA A 80 61.34 76.28 12.47
CA ALA A 80 61.61 74.90 12.05
C ALA A 80 61.05 73.86 13.04
N ILE A 81 61.16 74.10 14.35
CA ILE A 81 60.56 73.23 15.38
C ILE A 81 59.03 73.26 15.29
N GLN A 82 58.44 74.44 15.08
CA GLN A 82 56.99 74.58 14.91
C GLN A 82 56.50 73.84 13.67
N LEU A 83 57.15 74.03 12.53
CA LEU A 83 56.87 73.30 11.28
C LEU A 83 56.99 71.79 11.47
N LYS A 84 58.04 71.32 12.15
CA LYS A 84 58.21 69.90 12.46
C LYS A 84 57.07 69.34 13.32
N THR A 85 56.59 70.11 14.29
CA THR A 85 55.47 69.73 15.16
C THR A 85 54.16 69.65 14.36
N VAL A 86 53.92 70.59 13.45
CA VAL A 86 52.75 70.58 12.56
C VAL A 86 52.80 69.37 11.64
N LEU A 87 53.93 69.11 10.98
CA LEU A 87 54.10 67.95 10.10
C LEU A 87 53.89 66.63 10.85
N GLN A 88 54.39 66.50 12.09
CA GLN A 88 54.15 65.31 12.89
C GLN A 88 52.66 65.11 13.18
N ARG A 89 51.94 66.17 13.57
CA ARG A 89 50.50 66.11 13.80
C ARG A 89 49.74 65.73 12.52
N GLU A 90 50.14 66.26 11.37
CA GLU A 90 49.55 65.88 10.08
C GLU A 90 49.79 64.40 9.75
N THR A 91 50.99 63.87 10.02
CA THR A 91 51.25 62.44 9.83
C THR A 91 50.44 61.55 10.76
N ASP A 92 50.24 61.96 12.02
CA ASP A 92 49.44 61.21 12.99
C ASP A 92 47.95 61.19 12.57
N LEU A 93 47.42 62.33 12.14
CA LEU A 93 46.05 62.44 11.60
C LEU A 93 45.85 61.61 10.34
N LEU A 94 46.85 61.57 9.46
CA LEU A 94 46.79 60.76 8.24
C LEU A 94 46.76 59.27 8.57
N GLU A 95 47.51 58.84 9.58
CA GLU A 95 47.49 57.45 10.05
C GLU A 95 46.16 57.08 10.74
N GLU A 96 45.58 58.00 11.51
CA GLU A 96 44.23 57.83 12.07
C GLU A 96 43.16 57.71 10.98
N ASN A 97 43.23 58.54 9.94
CA ASN A 97 42.32 58.47 8.79
C ASN A 97 42.42 57.14 8.03
N LYS A 98 43.64 56.56 7.90
CA LYS A 98 43.79 55.21 7.33
C LYS A 98 43.08 54.16 8.18
N LYS A 99 43.21 54.22 9.50
CA LYS A 99 42.50 53.28 10.41
C LYS A 99 41.00 53.40 10.25
N LEU A 100 40.46 54.62 10.21
CA LEU A 100 39.03 54.86 9.98
C LEU A 100 38.57 54.33 8.61
N LEU A 101 39.39 54.46 7.55
CA LEU A 101 39.07 53.91 6.24
C LEU A 101 39.01 52.38 6.25
N THR A 102 39.94 51.72 6.95
CA THR A 102 39.93 50.26 7.10
C THR A 102 38.70 49.78 7.87
N GLU A 103 38.31 50.51 8.91
CA GLU A 103 37.11 50.19 9.70
C GLU A 103 35.82 50.41 8.90
N ASN A 104 35.72 51.50 8.14
CA ASN A 104 34.59 51.72 7.23
C ASN A 104 34.46 50.61 6.17
N THR A 105 35.60 50.11 5.67
CA THR A 105 35.61 48.98 4.74
C THR A 105 35.10 47.71 5.41
N ARG A 106 35.53 47.44 6.65
CA ARG A 106 35.04 46.31 7.46
C ARG A 106 33.54 46.39 7.70
N LEU A 107 33.03 47.55 8.11
CA LEU A 107 31.60 47.78 8.33
C LEU A 107 30.78 47.63 7.05
N THR A 108 31.29 48.12 5.91
CA THR A 108 30.63 47.98 4.61
C THR A 108 30.51 46.50 4.19
N ASN A 109 31.56 45.71 4.41
CA ASN A 109 31.54 44.28 4.15
C ASN A 109 30.57 43.54 5.08
N SER A 110 30.55 43.92 6.37
CA SER A 110 29.60 43.36 7.34
C SER A 110 28.15 43.68 6.97
N LEU A 111 27.87 44.91 6.52
CA LEU A 111 26.53 45.31 6.07
C LEU A 111 26.11 44.53 4.82
N LYS A 112 27.04 44.30 3.89
CA LYS A 112 26.78 43.48 2.70
C LYS A 112 26.44 42.04 3.08
N ALA A 113 27.22 41.42 3.97
CA ALA A 113 26.96 40.07 4.46
C ALA A 113 25.57 39.96 5.13
N ALA A 114 25.22 40.90 6.01
CA ALA A 114 23.91 40.93 6.65
C ALA A 114 22.75 41.09 5.65
N LYS A 115 22.97 41.85 4.57
CA LYS A 115 21.98 42.01 3.49
C LYS A 115 21.77 40.70 2.71
N ASP A 116 22.85 39.97 2.44
CA ASP A 116 22.80 38.68 1.75
C ASP A 116 22.09 37.64 2.63
N GLU A 117 22.39 37.57 3.93
CA GLU A 117 21.67 36.73 4.90
C GLU A 117 20.17 37.04 4.94
N LEU A 118 19.79 38.33 4.95
CA LEU A 118 18.38 38.73 4.95
C LEU A 118 17.67 38.35 3.64
N SER A 119 18.37 38.35 2.50
CA SER A 119 17.85 37.87 1.23
C SER A 119 17.60 36.35 1.25
N ASP A 120 18.50 35.59 1.88
CA ASP A 120 18.36 34.15 2.05
C ASP A 120 17.21 33.80 2.98
N PHE A 121 17.07 34.48 4.12
CA PHE A 121 15.93 34.31 5.02
C PHE A 121 14.60 34.63 4.34
N LYS A 122 14.53 35.68 3.51
CA LYS A 122 13.33 35.99 2.73
C LYS A 122 12.99 34.87 1.74
N SER A 123 13.99 34.28 1.10
CA SER A 123 13.81 33.16 0.18
C SER A 123 13.39 31.88 0.91
N GLN A 124 13.89 31.64 2.12
CA GLN A 124 13.46 30.55 2.98
C GLN A 124 11.99 30.70 3.40
N LEU A 125 11.60 31.88 3.91
CA LEU A 125 10.21 32.15 4.30
C LEU A 125 9.23 31.97 3.13
N LYS A 126 9.63 32.35 1.91
CA LYS A 126 8.82 32.13 0.72
C LYS A 126 8.65 30.63 0.41
N ARG A 127 9.71 29.83 0.54
CA ARG A 127 9.64 28.36 0.38
C ARG A 127 8.74 27.73 1.43
N GLU A 128 8.89 28.11 2.70
CA GLU A 128 8.05 27.61 3.79
C GLU A 128 6.57 27.98 3.62
N SER A 129 6.28 29.20 3.15
CA SER A 129 4.92 29.63 2.83
C SER A 129 4.30 28.78 1.71
N ASN A 130 5.07 28.50 0.65
CA ASN A 130 4.60 27.64 -0.45
C ASN A 130 4.35 26.20 0.02
N VAL A 131 5.24 25.63 0.83
CA VAL A 131 5.06 24.29 1.41
C VAL A 131 3.81 24.22 2.28
N LYS A 132 3.57 25.24 3.12
CA LYS A 132 2.33 25.32 3.93
C LYS A 132 1.08 25.44 3.08
N ALA A 133 1.12 26.18 1.98
CA ALA A 133 0.00 26.28 1.04
C ALA A 133 -0.27 24.93 0.35
N GLU A 134 0.76 24.20 -0.06
CA GLU A 134 0.63 22.87 -0.66
C GLU A 134 0.07 21.85 0.35
N GLN A 135 0.56 21.85 1.59
CA GLN A 135 0.02 21.03 2.68
C GLN A 135 -1.47 21.32 2.94
N ALA A 136 -1.88 22.60 2.90
CA ALA A 136 -3.28 22.97 3.06
C ALA A 136 -4.17 22.44 1.93
N ILE A 137 -3.67 22.42 0.69
CA ILE A 137 -4.37 21.83 -0.46
C ILE A 137 -4.50 20.32 -0.28
N GLN A 138 -3.42 19.62 0.10
CA GLN A 138 -3.45 18.18 0.35
C GLN A 138 -4.44 17.81 1.46
N LEU A 139 -4.44 18.55 2.58
CA LEU A 139 -5.38 18.33 3.67
C LEU A 139 -6.83 18.51 3.22
N LYS A 140 -7.11 19.52 2.37
CA LYS A 140 -8.45 19.73 1.81
C LYS A 140 -8.91 18.54 0.95
N ILE A 141 -8.01 17.94 0.17
CA ILE A 141 -8.31 16.75 -0.65
C ILE A 141 -8.61 15.55 0.25
N VAL A 142 -7.82 15.33 1.31
CA VAL A 142 -8.06 14.24 2.28
C VAL A 142 -9.43 14.38 2.93
N LEU A 143 -9.80 15.59 3.37
CA LEU A 143 -11.11 15.84 3.99
C LEU A 143 -12.27 15.59 3.01
N GLN A 144 -12.14 15.96 1.73
CA GLN A 144 -13.14 15.64 0.71
C GLN A 144 -13.29 14.13 0.50
N ASN A 145 -12.18 13.39 0.48
CA ASN A 145 -12.20 11.95 0.36
C ASN A 145 -12.85 11.28 1.57
N GLU A 146 -12.58 11.75 2.78
CA GLU A 146 -13.24 11.28 4.00
C GLU A 146 -14.75 11.50 3.95
N GLU A 147 -15.22 12.66 3.49
CA GLU A 147 -16.65 12.94 3.31
C GLU A 147 -17.31 11.97 2.31
N HIS A 148 -16.64 11.67 1.19
CA HIS A 148 -17.11 10.68 0.23
C HIS A 148 -17.20 9.27 0.84
N LEU A 149 -16.21 8.86 1.64
CA LEU A 149 -16.21 7.56 2.33
C LEU A 149 -17.31 7.47 3.39
N VAL A 150 -17.52 8.54 4.18
CA VAL A 150 -18.62 8.60 5.16
C VAL A 150 -19.97 8.48 4.45
N ASN A 151 -20.18 9.19 3.35
CA ASN A 151 -21.40 9.10 2.55
C ASN A 151 -21.61 7.69 1.96
N ALA A 152 -20.55 7.03 1.50
CA ALA A 152 -20.62 5.66 1.00
C ALA A 152 -20.97 4.66 2.11
N ASN A 153 -20.33 4.79 3.28
CA ASN A 153 -20.62 3.95 4.44
C ASN A 153 -22.06 4.13 4.94
N GLN A 154 -22.58 5.36 4.94
CA GLN A 154 -23.98 5.62 5.31
C GLN A 154 -24.96 4.91 4.38
N LYS A 155 -24.68 4.89 3.06
CA LYS A 155 -25.49 4.14 2.08
C LYS A 155 -25.43 2.64 2.33
N LEU A 156 -24.25 2.08 2.65
CA LEU A 156 -24.10 0.67 2.99
C LEU A 156 -24.86 0.30 4.27
N ILE A 157 -24.82 1.15 5.30
CA ILE A 157 -25.59 0.96 6.54
C ILE A 157 -27.09 0.94 6.23
N ALA A 158 -27.59 1.86 5.40
CA ALA A 158 -28.99 1.88 4.98
C ALA A 158 -29.38 0.60 4.20
N ALA A 159 -28.53 0.14 3.28
CA ALA A 159 -28.76 -1.10 2.53
C ALA A 159 -28.79 -2.33 3.46
N ASN A 160 -27.88 -2.40 4.43
CA ASN A 160 -27.85 -3.48 5.42
C ASN A 160 -29.10 -3.49 6.32
N ALA A 161 -29.63 -2.31 6.67
CA ALA A 161 -30.88 -2.21 7.41
C ALA A 161 -32.07 -2.78 6.60
N LEU A 162 -32.13 -2.50 5.30
CA LEU A 162 -33.16 -3.07 4.40
C LEU A 162 -33.04 -4.59 4.27
N LEU A 163 -31.82 -5.11 4.12
CA LEU A 163 -31.57 -6.56 4.07
C LEU A 163 -31.97 -7.24 5.39
N THR A 164 -31.67 -6.62 6.52
CA THR A 164 -32.05 -7.13 7.85
C THR A 164 -33.56 -7.22 7.99
N ASN A 165 -34.29 -6.19 7.55
CA ASN A 165 -35.75 -6.20 7.54
C ASN A 165 -36.31 -7.30 6.63
N SER A 166 -35.72 -7.49 5.44
CA SER A 166 -36.11 -8.57 4.52
C SER A 166 -35.87 -9.95 5.11
N LEU A 167 -34.76 -10.16 5.81
CA LEU A 167 -34.44 -11.43 6.47
C LEU A 167 -35.43 -11.73 7.59
N ASN A 168 -35.81 -10.73 8.38
CA ASN A 168 -36.82 -10.89 9.43
C ASN A 168 -38.18 -11.26 8.83
N ALA A 169 -38.61 -10.63 7.74
CA ALA A 169 -39.85 -11.00 7.05
C ALA A 169 -39.84 -12.45 6.55
N ILE A 170 -38.74 -12.89 5.91
CA ILE A 170 -38.59 -14.28 5.45
C ILE A 170 -38.61 -15.25 6.65
N LYS A 171 -38.01 -14.87 7.78
CA LYS A 171 -38.00 -15.70 8.99
C LYS A 171 -39.43 -15.92 9.53
N ASP A 172 -40.24 -14.86 9.53
CA ASP A 172 -41.63 -14.94 9.95
C ASP A 172 -42.45 -15.83 8.98
N ASP A 173 -42.26 -15.67 7.66
CA ASP A 173 -42.89 -16.53 6.65
C ASP A 173 -42.52 -18.02 6.80
N ILE A 174 -41.25 -18.31 7.12
CA ILE A 174 -40.79 -19.68 7.39
C ILE A 174 -41.47 -20.23 8.65
N ALA A 175 -41.60 -19.44 9.71
CA ALA A 175 -42.27 -19.86 10.94
C ALA A 175 -43.74 -20.24 10.68
N ASP A 176 -44.44 -19.44 9.89
CA ASP A 176 -45.82 -19.72 9.46
C ASP A 176 -45.91 -20.98 8.60
N SER A 177 -44.99 -21.16 7.65
CA SER A 177 -44.91 -22.37 6.82
C SER A 177 -44.68 -23.64 7.63
N VAL A 178 -43.79 -23.60 8.63
CA VAL A 178 -43.52 -24.72 9.53
C VAL A 178 -44.77 -25.06 10.35
N ASN A 179 -45.47 -24.06 10.87
CA ASN A 179 -46.72 -24.27 11.61
C ASN A 179 -47.82 -24.87 10.72
N ALA A 180 -47.94 -24.41 9.47
CA ALA A 180 -48.87 -24.97 8.49
C ALA A 180 -48.56 -26.45 8.19
N LYS A 181 -47.28 -26.80 7.99
CA LYS A 181 -46.84 -28.20 7.79
C LYS A 181 -47.18 -29.08 8.99
N LEU A 182 -46.97 -28.59 10.21
CA LEU A 182 -47.33 -29.32 11.43
C LEU A 182 -48.84 -29.59 11.49
N LYS A 183 -49.67 -28.62 11.09
CA LYS A 183 -51.12 -28.78 11.01
C LYS A 183 -51.53 -29.80 9.95
N CYS A 184 -50.90 -29.80 8.77
CA CYS A 184 -51.14 -30.79 7.72
C CYS A 184 -50.82 -32.21 8.21
N SER A 185 -49.67 -32.41 8.86
CA SER A 185 -49.28 -33.73 9.42
C SER A 185 -50.31 -34.25 10.42
N LYS A 186 -50.88 -33.39 11.29
CA LYS A 186 -51.95 -33.80 12.22
C LYS A 186 -53.21 -34.24 11.48
N LEU A 187 -53.60 -33.53 10.41
CA LEU A 187 -54.77 -33.89 9.61
C LEU A 187 -54.55 -35.19 8.83
N GLU A 188 -53.33 -35.45 8.36
CA GLU A 188 -52.95 -36.72 7.72
C GLU A 188 -53.10 -37.90 8.68
N ASP A 189 -52.64 -37.74 9.93
CA ASP A 189 -52.79 -38.76 10.98
C ASP A 189 -54.28 -39.03 11.31
N GLU A 190 -55.09 -37.97 11.40
CA GLU A 190 -56.54 -38.08 11.61
C GLU A 190 -57.24 -38.80 10.44
N LEU A 191 -56.85 -38.50 9.20
CA LEU A 191 -57.39 -39.15 8.01
C LEU A 191 -57.02 -40.64 8.00
N ALA A 192 -55.77 -40.99 8.31
CA ALA A 192 -55.32 -42.38 8.41
C ALA A 192 -56.14 -43.16 9.45
N LYS A 193 -56.44 -42.54 10.60
CA LYS A 193 -57.30 -43.12 11.65
C LYS A 193 -58.73 -43.34 11.17
N LEU A 194 -59.34 -42.35 10.52
CA LEU A 194 -60.70 -42.47 9.97
C LEU A 194 -60.78 -43.54 8.87
N LYS A 195 -59.76 -43.65 8.03
CA LYS A 195 -59.67 -44.70 7.01
C LYS A 195 -59.66 -46.10 7.62
N CYS A 196 -58.84 -46.32 8.66
CA CYS A 196 -58.82 -47.59 9.38
C CYS A 196 -60.18 -47.94 10.02
N GLN A 197 -60.89 -46.94 10.55
CA GLN A 197 -62.24 -47.13 11.07
C GLN A 197 -63.24 -47.51 9.98
N LEU A 198 -63.17 -46.88 8.81
CA LEU A 198 -64.04 -47.19 7.68
C LEU A 198 -63.81 -48.63 7.20
N GLU A 199 -62.55 -49.04 7.01
CA GLU A 199 -62.18 -50.41 6.64
C GLU A 199 -62.72 -51.44 7.64
N HIS A 200 -62.66 -51.13 8.95
CA HIS A 200 -63.24 -51.98 9.98
C HIS A 200 -64.77 -52.09 9.87
N ARG A 201 -65.48 -50.99 9.59
CA ARG A 201 -66.94 -50.99 9.39
C ARG A 201 -67.33 -51.73 8.12
N ASP A 202 -66.57 -51.58 7.04
CA ASP A 202 -66.81 -52.30 5.79
C ASP A 202 -66.62 -53.82 5.99
N ALA A 203 -65.58 -54.23 6.72
CA ALA A 203 -65.40 -55.63 7.10
C ALA A 203 -66.59 -56.17 7.93
N HIS A 204 -67.11 -55.37 8.86
CA HIS A 204 -68.30 -55.73 9.64
C HIS A 204 -69.56 -55.84 8.78
N VAL A 205 -69.78 -54.90 7.85
CA VAL A 205 -70.91 -54.96 6.90
C VAL A 205 -70.80 -56.19 6.02
N ASN A 206 -69.62 -56.47 5.46
CA ASN A 206 -69.39 -57.66 4.64
C ASN A 206 -69.65 -58.96 5.41
N ALA A 207 -69.25 -59.02 6.69
CA ALA A 207 -69.55 -60.15 7.55
C ALA A 207 -71.07 -60.33 7.77
N LEU A 208 -71.81 -59.24 8.02
CA LEU A 208 -73.28 -59.28 8.12
C LEU A 208 -73.94 -59.71 6.81
N THR A 209 -73.44 -59.21 5.67
CA THR A 209 -73.92 -59.62 4.35
C THR A 209 -73.73 -61.12 4.11
N ALA A 210 -72.54 -61.67 4.44
CA ALA A 210 -72.27 -63.10 4.33
C ALA A 210 -73.19 -63.94 5.21
N VAL A 211 -73.47 -63.49 6.44
CA VAL A 211 -74.44 -64.15 7.34
C VAL A 211 -75.85 -64.15 6.73
N ASN A 212 -76.29 -63.03 6.15
CA ASN A 212 -77.58 -62.94 5.49
C ASN A 212 -77.68 -63.88 4.28
N GLU A 213 -76.64 -63.97 3.46
CA GLU A 213 -76.58 -64.92 2.34
C GLU A 213 -76.65 -66.38 2.81
N MET A 214 -75.95 -66.74 3.89
CA MET A 214 -76.05 -68.07 4.49
C MET A 214 -77.46 -68.39 4.99
N LEU A 215 -78.14 -67.42 5.59
CA LEU A 215 -79.53 -67.57 6.05
C LEU A 215 -80.50 -67.73 4.88
N LEU A 216 -80.33 -66.95 3.81
CA LEU A 216 -81.13 -67.08 2.58
C LEU A 216 -80.94 -68.46 1.93
N ASN A 217 -79.70 -68.89 1.73
CA ASN A 217 -79.39 -70.23 1.21
C ASN A 217 -79.95 -71.35 2.11
N GLY A 218 -79.93 -71.14 3.43
CA GLY A 218 -80.54 -72.05 4.40
C GLY A 218 -82.07 -72.10 4.29
N ASN A 219 -82.71 -70.95 4.07
CA ASN A 219 -84.16 -70.86 3.83
C ASN A 219 -84.54 -71.56 2.53
N GLU A 220 -83.81 -71.31 1.43
CA GLU A 220 -84.05 -71.96 0.14
C GLU A 220 -83.97 -73.49 0.24
N LYS A 221 -82.93 -74.03 0.90
CA LYS A 221 -82.82 -75.48 1.16
C LYS A 221 -83.98 -76.04 1.99
N ARG A 222 -84.45 -75.28 3.00
CA ARG A 222 -85.62 -75.65 3.79
C ARG A 222 -86.89 -75.65 2.93
N ASP A 223 -87.09 -74.64 2.11
CA ASP A 223 -88.23 -74.50 1.21
C ASP A 223 -88.24 -75.58 0.13
N GLU A 224 -87.09 -75.93 -0.45
CA GLU A 224 -86.93 -77.08 -1.35
C GLU A 224 -87.32 -78.39 -0.68
N THR A 225 -86.90 -78.59 0.57
CA THR A 225 -87.23 -79.78 1.37
C THR A 225 -88.73 -79.83 1.65
N ILE A 226 -89.34 -78.72 2.05
CA ILE A 226 -90.79 -78.58 2.22
C ILE A 226 -91.51 -78.89 0.91
N ALA A 227 -91.04 -78.35 -0.22
CA ALA A 227 -91.60 -78.60 -1.54
C ALA A 227 -91.47 -80.09 -1.94
N LYS A 228 -90.35 -80.75 -1.62
CA LYS A 228 -90.15 -82.19 -1.84
C LYS A 228 -91.13 -83.03 -1.02
N TYR A 229 -91.34 -82.70 0.26
CA TYR A 229 -92.33 -83.37 1.10
C TYR A 229 -93.76 -83.11 0.61
N LYS A 230 -94.10 -81.87 0.22
CA LYS A 230 -95.39 -81.53 -0.42
C LYS A 230 -95.62 -82.33 -1.69
N ARG A 231 -94.62 -82.44 -2.58
CA ARG A 231 -94.67 -83.28 -3.81
C ARG A 231 -94.82 -84.77 -3.48
N LYS A 232 -94.19 -85.27 -2.42
CA LYS A 232 -94.32 -86.67 -1.97
C LYS A 232 -95.73 -86.94 -1.41
N LEU A 233 -96.26 -86.02 -0.61
CA LEU A 233 -97.65 -86.06 -0.13
C LEU A 233 -98.67 -85.99 -1.27
N GLN A 234 -98.47 -85.10 -2.25
CA GLN A 234 -99.30 -85.03 -3.46
C GLN A 234 -99.25 -86.33 -4.27
N ARG A 235 -98.08 -86.97 -4.40
CA ARG A 235 -97.94 -88.31 -5.02
C ARG A 235 -98.71 -89.40 -4.28
N TYR A 236 -98.76 -89.35 -2.95
CA TYR A 236 -99.59 -90.28 -2.18
C TYR A 236 -101.10 -90.01 -2.32
N MET A 237 -101.50 -88.77 -2.63
CA MET A 237 -102.90 -88.38 -2.82
C MET A 237 -103.41 -88.60 -4.25
N ASN A 238 -102.54 -88.72 -5.26
CA ASN A 238 -102.91 -88.93 -6.67
C ASN A 238 -101.96 -89.93 -7.36
N PRO A 239 -102.25 -91.25 -7.33
CA PRO A 239 -101.45 -92.24 -8.03
C PRO A 239 -102.01 -92.45 -9.45
N SER A 240 -101.53 -91.66 -10.43
CA SER A 240 -101.68 -92.01 -11.85
C SER A 240 -100.63 -91.29 -12.72
N SER A 241 -99.83 -92.11 -13.40
CA SER A 241 -98.90 -91.80 -14.52
C SER A 241 -97.66 -90.96 -14.19
N SER A 242 -96.49 -91.07 -14.83
CA SER A 242 -95.82 -92.05 -15.72
C SER A 242 -94.59 -91.30 -16.26
N SER A 243 -93.49 -92.03 -16.54
CA SER A 243 -92.51 -91.75 -17.61
C SER A 243 -91.25 -90.91 -17.32
N ASP A 244 -90.15 -91.44 -17.85
CA ASP A 244 -88.71 -91.19 -17.61
C ASP A 244 -88.06 -90.04 -18.43
N CYS A 245 -86.80 -89.71 -18.05
CA CYS A 245 -85.55 -89.51 -18.86
C CYS A 245 -84.65 -88.36 -18.29
N GLU A 246 -83.40 -88.62 -17.86
CA GLU A 246 -82.08 -88.31 -18.51
C GLU A 246 -81.69 -86.80 -18.44
N SER A 247 -80.47 -86.28 -18.17
CA SER A 247 -79.07 -86.62 -18.47
C SER A 247 -78.05 -85.71 -17.68
N LEU A 248 -76.76 -85.93 -17.93
CA LEU A 248 -75.50 -85.54 -17.24
C LEU A 248 -74.88 -84.12 -17.51
N LEU A 249 -73.76 -83.84 -16.79
CA LEU A 249 -72.61 -82.90 -16.99
C LEU A 249 -72.68 -81.55 -16.20
N GLU A 250 -71.75 -81.08 -15.34
CA GLU A 250 -70.28 -81.10 -15.09
C GLU A 250 -69.51 -79.83 -15.61
N ASN A 251 -68.54 -79.33 -14.78
CA ASN A 251 -67.46 -78.32 -14.97
C ASN A 251 -67.60 -76.97 -14.19
N SER A 252 -66.74 -76.64 -13.21
CA SER A 252 -65.30 -76.20 -13.24
C SER A 252 -65.12 -74.81 -13.89
N SER A 253 -64.32 -73.82 -13.43
CA SER A 253 -63.02 -73.87 -12.75
C SER A 253 -62.56 -72.49 -12.24
N LEU A 254 -61.56 -72.52 -11.35
CA LEU A 254 -60.67 -71.45 -10.88
C LEU A 254 -59.93 -70.70 -12.02
N VAL A 255 -59.60 -69.41 -11.79
CA VAL A 255 -58.37 -68.79 -12.31
C VAL A 255 -57.73 -67.92 -11.23
N GLN A 256 -56.51 -68.30 -10.86
CA GLN A 256 -55.59 -67.60 -9.98
C GLN A 256 -54.36 -67.27 -10.85
N VAL A 257 -53.98 -65.99 -10.96
CA VAL A 257 -52.72 -65.56 -11.61
C VAL A 257 -51.94 -64.71 -10.61
N SER A 258 -50.78 -65.26 -10.25
CA SER A 258 -49.67 -64.64 -9.53
C SER A 258 -48.68 -64.09 -10.55
N CYS A 259 -48.05 -62.94 -10.28
CA CYS A 259 -46.59 -62.84 -10.40
C CYS A 259 -45.99 -61.59 -9.74
N ASN A 260 -44.86 -61.86 -9.10
CA ASN A 260 -44.00 -61.05 -8.25
C ASN A 260 -43.26 -59.88 -8.95
N THR A 261 -42.85 -58.95 -8.09
CA THR A 261 -41.86 -57.88 -8.25
C THR A 261 -40.40 -58.44 -8.17
N PRO A 262 -39.34 -57.63 -7.96
CA PRO A 262 -38.46 -56.99 -8.95
C PRO A 262 -36.98 -57.46 -8.85
N SER A 263 -36.11 -57.10 -9.80
CA SER A 263 -34.65 -57.10 -9.53
C SER A 263 -33.92 -55.93 -10.20
N PRO A 264 -33.02 -55.22 -9.47
CA PRO A 264 -32.17 -54.18 -10.04
C PRO A 264 -30.80 -54.76 -10.44
N ARG A 265 -30.31 -54.37 -11.62
CA ARG A 265 -28.99 -54.75 -12.12
C ARG A 265 -27.89 -53.93 -11.42
N ARG A 266 -26.87 -54.63 -10.91
CA ARG A 266 -25.60 -54.09 -10.39
C ARG A 266 -24.84 -53.30 -11.47
N ILE A 267 -24.34 -52.13 -11.09
CA ILE A 267 -23.45 -51.27 -11.87
C ILE A 267 -21.99 -51.70 -11.62
N GLY A 268 -21.22 -51.92 -12.68
CA GLY A 268 -19.86 -52.48 -12.65
C GLY A 268 -18.73 -51.44 -12.51
N CYS A 269 -17.70 -51.82 -11.76
CA CYS A 269 -16.55 -51.03 -11.30
C CYS A 269 -15.46 -50.73 -12.35
N LYS A 270 -15.79 -50.54 -13.63
CA LYS A 270 -14.78 -50.33 -14.69
C LYS A 270 -14.38 -48.86 -14.93
N ALA A 271 -14.97 -47.92 -14.19
CA ALA A 271 -14.68 -46.48 -14.35
C ALA A 271 -13.54 -45.95 -13.44
N LEU A 272 -12.95 -46.79 -12.58
CA LEU A 272 -11.96 -46.34 -11.57
C LEU A 272 -10.49 -46.53 -11.96
N GLN A 273 -10.19 -47.17 -13.10
CA GLN A 273 -8.79 -47.45 -13.52
C GLN A 273 -8.19 -46.45 -14.50
N ALA A 274 -8.99 -45.55 -15.08
CA ALA A 274 -8.51 -44.58 -16.07
C ALA A 274 -7.73 -43.37 -15.49
N PRO A 275 -8.03 -42.83 -14.28
CA PRO A 275 -7.29 -41.69 -13.73
C PRO A 275 -5.91 -42.05 -13.13
N SER A 276 -5.67 -43.32 -12.84
CA SER A 276 -4.52 -43.74 -12.00
C SER A 276 -3.20 -43.92 -12.74
N SER A 277 -3.21 -43.92 -14.07
CA SER A 277 -2.00 -44.06 -14.90
C SER A 277 -1.28 -42.74 -15.20
N LEU A 278 -1.79 -41.61 -14.68
CA LEU A 278 -1.27 -40.26 -14.94
C LEU A 278 -0.29 -39.75 -13.87
N GLY A 279 -0.01 -40.52 -12.81
CA GLY A 279 0.95 -40.08 -11.76
C GLY A 279 0.61 -38.70 -11.18
N ALA A 280 1.63 -37.85 -11.01
CA ALA A 280 1.48 -36.48 -10.50
C ALA A 280 0.64 -35.53 -11.39
N ASP A 281 0.37 -35.91 -12.65
CA ASP A 281 -0.43 -35.15 -13.60
C ASP A 281 -1.94 -35.33 -13.43
N ASN A 282 -2.36 -36.18 -12.49
CA ASN A 282 -3.77 -36.33 -12.16
C ASN A 282 -4.28 -35.13 -11.34
N SER A 283 -4.61 -34.05 -12.04
CA SER A 283 -5.11 -32.79 -11.51
C SER A 283 -6.62 -32.80 -11.24
N ILE A 284 -7.34 -33.84 -11.66
CA ILE A 284 -8.79 -33.97 -11.54
C ILE A 284 -9.08 -35.23 -10.73
N GLY A 285 -9.45 -35.04 -9.46
CA GLY A 285 -9.64 -36.13 -8.49
C GLY A 285 -10.57 -37.26 -8.97
N PRO A 286 -10.48 -38.46 -8.36
CA PRO A 286 -9.92 -38.73 -7.03
C PRO A 286 -8.39 -38.93 -7.00
N TRP A 287 -7.73 -38.33 -5.99
CA TRP A 287 -6.28 -38.40 -5.80
C TRP A 287 -5.91 -39.64 -4.97
N ILE A 288 -5.42 -40.67 -5.65
CA ILE A 288 -5.21 -41.99 -5.06
C ILE A 288 -3.80 -42.46 -5.42
N CYS A 289 -3.03 -42.91 -4.44
CA CYS A 289 -1.75 -43.57 -4.68
C CYS A 289 -1.93 -45.09 -4.72
N LEU A 290 -1.71 -45.69 -5.89
CA LEU A 290 -1.77 -47.15 -6.07
C LEU A 290 -0.49 -47.85 -5.61
N SER A 291 0.65 -47.17 -5.61
CA SER A 291 1.95 -47.74 -5.25
C SER A 291 2.11 -47.98 -3.75
N CYS A 292 1.46 -47.15 -2.91
CA CYS A 292 1.44 -47.33 -1.45
C CYS A 292 0.21 -48.09 -0.94
N GLY A 293 -0.73 -48.43 -1.83
CA GLY A 293 -1.95 -49.15 -1.51
C GLY A 293 -1.79 -50.68 -1.53
N SER A 294 -2.59 -51.38 -0.72
CA SER A 294 -2.87 -52.80 -1.00
C SER A 294 -3.84 -52.89 -2.19
N SER A 295 -3.77 -53.97 -2.99
CA SER A 295 -4.65 -54.15 -4.17
C SER A 295 -6.15 -54.07 -3.88
N THR A 296 -6.54 -54.18 -2.60
CA THR A 296 -7.92 -54.08 -2.10
C THR A 296 -8.27 -52.75 -1.43
N SER A 297 -7.30 -51.88 -1.12
CA SER A 297 -7.53 -50.58 -0.47
C SER A 297 -6.39 -49.60 -0.76
N PRO A 298 -6.49 -48.77 -1.81
CA PRO A 298 -5.49 -47.76 -2.09
C PRO A 298 -5.65 -46.53 -1.19
N ILE A 299 -4.55 -45.80 -0.96
CA ILE A 299 -4.57 -44.60 -0.10
C ILE A 299 -5.25 -43.46 -0.87
N ASN A 300 -6.36 -42.96 -0.33
CA ASN A 300 -7.11 -41.83 -0.88
C ASN A 300 -6.76 -40.54 -0.13
N PHE A 301 -6.47 -39.48 -0.86
CA PHE A 301 -6.14 -38.16 -0.32
C PHE A 301 -7.31 -37.19 -0.51
N SER A 302 -7.54 -36.33 0.48
CA SER A 302 -8.66 -35.40 0.48
C SER A 302 -8.41 -34.16 -0.38
N SER A 303 -7.13 -33.87 -0.67
CA SER A 303 -6.69 -32.73 -1.46
C SER A 303 -5.48 -33.10 -2.33
N TYR A 304 -5.32 -32.40 -3.46
CA TYR A 304 -4.16 -32.56 -4.32
C TYR A 304 -2.84 -32.27 -3.59
N ALA A 305 -2.81 -31.27 -2.72
CA ALA A 305 -1.60 -30.92 -1.96
C ALA A 305 -1.07 -32.08 -1.10
N GLU A 306 -1.97 -32.83 -0.45
CA GLU A 306 -1.61 -34.03 0.33
C GLU A 306 -1.08 -35.15 -0.54
N PHE A 307 -1.73 -35.39 -1.69
CA PHE A 307 -1.29 -36.37 -2.68
C PHE A 307 0.09 -36.02 -3.25
N ARG A 308 0.31 -34.75 -3.61
CA ARG A 308 1.59 -34.23 -4.12
C ARG A 308 2.71 -34.46 -3.11
N ARG A 309 2.50 -34.08 -1.85
CA ARG A 309 3.47 -34.30 -0.77
C ARG A 309 3.81 -35.79 -0.62
N HIS A 310 2.80 -36.66 -0.67
CA HIS A 310 3.02 -38.10 -0.61
C HIS A 310 3.89 -38.63 -1.75
N LEU A 311 3.66 -38.19 -3.00
CA LEU A 311 4.50 -38.58 -4.14
C LEU A 311 5.95 -38.12 -3.97
N THR A 312 6.18 -36.88 -3.51
CA THR A 312 7.53 -36.35 -3.28
C THR A 312 8.24 -37.11 -2.16
N GLU A 313 7.58 -37.35 -1.02
CA GLU A 313 8.21 -37.94 0.17
C GLU A 313 8.34 -39.47 0.08
N SER A 314 7.33 -40.16 -0.47
CA SER A 314 7.26 -41.62 -0.46
C SER A 314 7.79 -42.27 -1.74
N HIS A 315 7.64 -41.59 -2.89
CA HIS A 315 8.07 -42.11 -4.18
C HIS A 315 9.25 -41.36 -4.78
N THR A 316 9.64 -40.21 -4.21
CA THR A 316 10.67 -39.33 -4.78
C THR A 316 10.41 -39.04 -6.27
N GLU A 317 9.14 -38.96 -6.64
CA GLU A 317 8.74 -38.74 -8.03
C GLU A 317 8.98 -37.26 -8.39
N PRO A 318 9.68 -36.95 -9.49
CA PRO A 318 9.88 -35.57 -9.92
C PRO A 318 8.55 -35.00 -10.41
N ILE A 319 8.08 -33.94 -9.76
CA ILE A 319 6.82 -33.28 -10.10
C ILE A 319 7.11 -32.09 -10.99
N ASP A 320 6.31 -31.94 -12.04
CA ASP A 320 6.44 -30.84 -13.00
C ASP A 320 6.27 -29.48 -12.29
N PRO A 321 7.24 -28.56 -12.37
CA PRO A 321 7.14 -27.23 -11.77
C PRO A 321 6.02 -26.38 -12.39
N ALA A 322 5.50 -26.72 -13.58
CA ALA A 322 4.39 -26.02 -14.21
C ALA A 322 3.02 -26.29 -13.55
N LEU A 323 2.95 -27.22 -12.59
CA LEU A 323 1.73 -27.57 -11.84
C LEU A 323 1.59 -26.76 -10.56
N CYS A 324 0.39 -26.25 -10.29
CA CYS A 324 0.07 -25.58 -9.04
C CYS A 324 0.14 -26.55 -7.87
N GLU A 325 0.94 -26.20 -6.85
CA GLU A 325 1.19 -27.05 -5.69
C GLU A 325 -0.05 -27.33 -4.83
N LEU A 326 -1.08 -26.47 -4.94
CA LEU A 326 -2.28 -26.54 -4.12
C LEU A 326 -3.44 -27.29 -4.78
N CYS A 327 -3.65 -27.09 -6.08
CA CYS A 327 -4.80 -27.65 -6.79
C CYS A 327 -4.45 -28.49 -8.02
N GLY A 328 -3.18 -28.58 -8.41
CA GLY A 328 -2.74 -29.38 -9.55
C GLY A 328 -3.04 -28.77 -10.91
N TRP A 329 -3.52 -27.53 -10.97
CA TRP A 329 -3.74 -26.85 -12.24
C TRP A 329 -2.42 -26.68 -13.00
N ARG A 330 -2.41 -27.10 -14.27
CA ARG A 330 -1.26 -26.99 -15.18
C ARG A 330 -1.28 -25.64 -15.89
N SER A 331 -0.15 -24.95 -15.84
CA SER A 331 0.09 -23.71 -16.58
C SER A 331 0.96 -23.97 -17.81
N ASP A 332 0.81 -23.14 -18.84
CA ASP A 332 1.71 -23.17 -20.01
C ASP A 332 2.95 -22.27 -19.79
N SER A 333 2.88 -21.35 -18.81
CA SER A 333 3.93 -20.38 -18.46
C SER A 333 4.00 -20.13 -16.95
N ASP A 334 5.22 -19.90 -16.45
CA ASP A 334 5.48 -19.58 -15.03
C ASP A 334 4.71 -18.33 -14.55
N GLN A 335 4.56 -17.33 -15.42
CA GLN A 335 3.78 -16.14 -15.13
C GLN A 335 2.29 -16.47 -14.90
N GLU A 336 1.73 -17.40 -15.69
CA GLU A 336 0.35 -17.84 -15.55
C GLU A 336 0.14 -18.65 -14.28
N LEU A 337 1.12 -19.45 -13.88
CA LEU A 337 1.12 -20.18 -12.62
C LEU A 337 1.04 -19.22 -11.44
N HIS A 338 1.91 -18.20 -11.42
CA HIS A 338 1.92 -17.18 -10.36
C HIS A 338 0.63 -16.37 -10.35
N PHE A 339 0.07 -16.04 -11.52
CA PHE A 339 -1.23 -15.38 -11.61
C PHE A 339 -2.37 -16.27 -11.10
N HIS A 340 -2.35 -17.57 -11.39
CA HIS A 340 -3.28 -18.54 -10.85
C HIS A 340 -3.20 -18.61 -9.32
N MET A 341 -1.99 -18.73 -8.75
CA MET A 341 -1.77 -18.76 -7.30
C MET A 341 -2.30 -17.50 -6.63
N PHE A 342 -2.04 -16.34 -7.21
CA PHE A 342 -2.57 -15.08 -6.72
C PHE A 342 -4.10 -15.03 -6.79
N LYS A 343 -4.72 -15.42 -7.91
CA LYS A 343 -6.16 -15.29 -8.11
C LYS A 343 -7.00 -16.34 -7.37
N LYS A 344 -6.56 -17.59 -7.35
CA LYS A 344 -7.31 -18.73 -6.78
C LYS A 344 -6.97 -19.00 -5.33
N HIS A 345 -5.70 -18.81 -4.96
CA HIS A 345 -5.20 -19.14 -3.63
C HIS A 345 -4.82 -17.91 -2.80
N GLN A 346 -4.90 -16.70 -3.38
CA GLN A 346 -4.56 -15.44 -2.71
C GLN A 346 -3.11 -15.41 -2.21
N ILE A 347 -2.20 -16.08 -2.93
CA ILE A 347 -0.77 -16.09 -2.62
C ILE A 347 -0.06 -15.07 -3.51
N GLU A 348 0.54 -14.07 -2.89
CA GLU A 348 1.34 -13.06 -3.60
C GLU A 348 2.67 -13.67 -4.08
N SER A 349 2.99 -13.43 -5.35
CA SER A 349 4.29 -13.79 -5.92
C SER A 349 5.32 -12.73 -5.54
N LEU A 350 6.47 -13.16 -5.02
CA LEU A 350 7.62 -12.26 -4.81
C LEU A 350 8.29 -11.85 -6.13
N PHE A 351 8.10 -12.62 -7.20
CA PHE A 351 8.75 -12.42 -8.49
C PHE A 351 7.92 -11.57 -9.46
N TYR A 352 6.59 -11.58 -9.30
CA TYR A 352 5.67 -10.90 -10.21
C TYR A 352 4.71 -9.97 -9.47
N THR A 353 4.78 -8.68 -9.79
CA THR A 353 3.80 -7.68 -9.33
C THR A 353 2.64 -7.60 -10.31
N PHE A 354 1.45 -8.03 -9.91
CA PHE A 354 0.24 -7.91 -10.73
C PHE A 354 -0.49 -6.59 -10.43
N SER A 355 -0.64 -5.73 -11.44
CA SER A 355 -1.38 -4.47 -11.29
C SER A 355 -2.85 -4.73 -10.95
N LYS A 356 -3.41 -3.94 -10.03
CA LYS A 356 -4.79 -4.08 -9.56
C LYS A 356 -5.84 -4.00 -10.68
N SER A 357 -5.50 -3.35 -11.79
CA SER A 357 -6.31 -3.30 -13.02
C SER A 357 -6.45 -4.66 -13.73
N ALA A 358 -5.42 -5.50 -13.72
CA ALA A 358 -5.46 -6.83 -14.36
C ALA A 358 -6.29 -7.86 -13.57
N ILE A 359 -6.63 -7.55 -12.32
CA ILE A 359 -7.40 -8.43 -11.43
C ILE A 359 -8.92 -8.29 -11.71
N LEU A 360 -9.35 -7.15 -12.25
CA LEU A 360 -10.77 -6.75 -12.37
C LEU A 360 -11.45 -7.11 -13.70
N ASP A 361 -10.76 -7.71 -14.67
CA ASP A 361 -11.35 -8.05 -15.98
C ASP A 361 -12.17 -9.37 -16.01
N LYS A 362 -13.01 -9.62 -15.00
CA LYS A 362 -14.08 -10.65 -15.08
C LYS A 362 -15.37 -10.23 -14.42
#